data_AF-A0AAD9XQ88-F1
#
_entry.id   AF-A0AAD9XQ88-F1
#
_cell.length_a   1.000
_cell.length_b   1.000
_cell.length_c   1.000
_cell.angle_alpha   90.00
_cell.angle_beta   90.00
_cell.angle_gamma   90.00
#
_symmetry.space_group_name_H-M   'P 1'
#
loop_
_entity.id
_entity.type
_entity.pdbx_description
1 polymer ?
#
loop_
_entity_poly.entity_id
_entity_poly.type
_entity_poly.pdbx_seq_one_letter_code
_entity_poly.pdbx_strand_id
1 'polypeptide(L)' 'MTTGIVGAAHAVFELGVSAGNVGNDKIMEQKKENPVALLLSSAMMLRHLQFPLFADRLESSVKRVISEVFDVVIANLD' A
#
# COMPACT_ATOMS: atom_id res chain seq x y z
N MET A 1 8.16 -3.53 -1.85
CA MET A 1 8.70 -2.21 -2.27
C MET A 1 7.73 -1.60 -3.27
N THR A 2 7.37 -0.33 -3.06
CA THR A 2 6.52 0.48 -3.95
C THR A 2 7.42 1.39 -4.79
N THR A 3 7.06 1.62 -6.05
CA THR A 3 7.91 2.36 -7.00
C THR A 3 7.10 3.48 -7.65
N GLY A 4 7.73 4.64 -7.86
CA GLY A 4 7.16 5.74 -8.63
C GLY A 4 8.07 6.08 -9.81
N ILE A 5 7.51 6.11 -11.02
CA ILE A 5 8.16 6.60 -12.24
C ILE A 5 7.66 8.03 -12.47
N VAL A 6 8.56 9.00 -12.38
CA VAL A 6 8.22 10.43 -12.54
C VAL A 6 8.87 10.95 -13.83
N GLY A 7 8.04 11.41 -14.77
CA GLY A 7 8.45 12.07 -16.00
C GLY A 7 8.26 13.59 -15.94
N ALA A 8 8.51 14.27 -17.05
CA ALA A 8 8.47 15.74 -17.12
C ALA A 8 7.06 16.35 -16.90
N ALA A 9 6.00 15.58 -17.16
CA ALA A 9 4.61 16.05 -17.04
C ALA A 9 3.68 15.07 -16.32
N HIS A 10 4.12 13.83 -16.08
CA HIS A 10 3.28 12.76 -15.54
C HIS A 10 4.08 11.93 -14.54
N ALA A 11 3.39 11.32 -13.59
CA ALA A 11 3.97 10.34 -12.69
C ALA A 11 3.05 9.14 -12.56
N VAL A 12 3.65 7.94 -12.57
CA VAL A 12 2.96 6.66 -12.36
C VAL A 12 3.51 6.06 -11.07
N PHE A 13 2.63 5.78 -10.12
CA PHE A 13 2.96 5.17 -8.85
C PHE A 13 2.37 3.77 -8.80
N GLU A 14 3.23 2.76 -8.86
CA GLU A 14 2.84 1.37 -8.99
C GLU A 14 3.46 0.50 -7.91
N LEU A 15 2.88 -0.69 -7.77
CA LEU A 15 3.48 -1.76 -6.99
C LEU A 15 4.76 -2.20 -7.68
N GLY A 16 5.85 -2.41 -6.92
CA GLY A 16 7.04 -3.08 -7.46
C GLY A 16 6.77 -4.57 -7.73
N VAL A 17 7.78 -5.42 -7.60
CA VAL A 17 7.75 -6.90 -7.86
C VAL A 17 6.52 -7.66 -7.30
N SER A 18 5.78 -7.08 -6.35
CA SER A 18 4.49 -7.57 -5.84
C SER A 18 3.24 -7.14 -6.65
N ALA A 19 3.40 -6.67 -7.89
CA ALA A 19 2.29 -6.27 -8.78
C ALA A 19 1.55 -7.45 -9.43
N GLY A 20 2.14 -8.65 -9.44
CA GLY A 20 1.56 -9.82 -10.13
C GLY A 20 0.21 -10.29 -9.57
N ASN A 21 -0.21 -9.75 -8.43
CA ASN A 21 -1.39 -10.20 -7.73
C ASN A 21 -2.51 -9.18 -7.67
N VAL A 22 -2.29 -7.88 -7.97
CA VAL A 22 -3.32 -6.84 -7.82
C VAL A 22 -4.12 -6.64 -9.09
N GLY A 23 -5.41 -6.96 -9.06
CA GLY A 23 -6.27 -6.97 -10.25
C GLY A 23 -6.16 -8.25 -11.07
N ASN A 24 -5.59 -9.31 -10.49
CA ASN A 24 -5.63 -10.65 -11.08
C ASN A 24 -6.94 -11.32 -10.64
N ASP A 25 -7.89 -11.48 -11.56
CA ASP A 25 -9.23 -12.02 -11.28
C ASP A 25 -9.20 -13.33 -10.46
N LYS A 26 -8.23 -14.21 -10.74
CA LYS A 26 -8.07 -15.50 -10.03
C LYS A 26 -7.59 -15.37 -8.58
N ILE A 27 -6.92 -14.27 -8.24
CA ILE A 27 -6.38 -13.97 -6.91
C ILE A 27 -7.34 -13.06 -6.13
N MET A 28 -8.06 -12.17 -6.83
CA MET A 28 -9.20 -11.43 -6.29
C MET A 28 -10.28 -12.38 -5.78
N GLU A 29 -10.60 -13.44 -6.53
CA GLU A 29 -11.53 -14.50 -6.11
C GLU A 29 -11.10 -15.17 -4.79
N GLN A 30 -9.80 -15.24 -4.52
CA GLN A 30 -9.25 -15.83 -3.30
C GLN A 30 -9.09 -14.82 -2.14
N LYS A 31 -9.39 -13.52 -2.35
CA LYS A 31 -9.17 -12.43 -1.39
C LYS A 31 -7.77 -12.41 -0.76
N LYS A 32 -6.75 -12.92 -1.46
CA LYS A 32 -5.36 -13.03 -0.95
C LYS A 32 -4.46 -11.87 -1.36
N GLU A 33 -5.02 -10.83 -1.95
CA GLU A 33 -4.24 -9.66 -2.31
C GLU A 33 -3.80 -8.89 -1.07
N ASN A 34 -2.57 -8.40 -1.10
CA ASN A 34 -2.05 -7.52 -0.06
C ASN A 34 -2.22 -6.06 -0.51
N PRO A 35 -3.27 -5.35 -0.05
CA PRO A 35 -3.52 -3.96 -0.46
C PRO A 35 -2.49 -2.98 0.11
N VAL A 36 -1.65 -3.39 1.08
CA VAL A 36 -0.67 -2.52 1.75
C VAL A 36 0.25 -1.85 0.76
N ALA A 37 0.75 -2.60 -0.22
CA ALA A 37 1.66 -2.03 -1.19
C ALA A 37 0.96 -0.97 -2.06
N LEU A 38 -0.34 -1.13 -2.35
CA LEU A 38 -1.07 -0.19 -3.21
C LEU A 38 -1.35 1.09 -2.42
N LEU A 39 -1.77 0.95 -1.16
CA LEU A 39 -2.01 2.08 -0.27
C LEU A 39 -0.74 2.90 -0.01
N LEU A 40 0.42 2.24 0.15
CA LEU A 40 1.70 2.94 0.28
C LEU A 40 2.14 3.63 -1.02
N SER A 41 1.85 3.04 -2.18
CA SER A 41 2.04 3.69 -3.48
C SER A 41 1.16 4.95 -3.61
N SER A 42 -0.10 4.90 -3.14
CA SER A 42 -0.98 6.07 -3.07
C SER A 42 -0.45 7.16 -2.13
N ALA A 43 0.22 6.82 -1.03
CA ALA A 43 0.87 7.80 -0.17
C ALA A 43 2.03 8.52 -0.88
N MET A 44 2.81 7.81 -1.70
CA MET A 44 3.85 8.41 -2.55
C MET A 44 3.24 9.35 -3.59
N MET A 45 2.12 8.97 -4.20
CA MET A 45 1.35 9.82 -5.12
C MET A 45 0.86 11.10 -4.43
N LEU A 46 0.25 10.99 -3.25
CA LEU A 46 -0.23 12.15 -2.49
C LEU A 46 0.91 13.11 -2.15
N ARG A 47 2.08 12.58 -1.78
CA ARG A 47 3.27 13.39 -1.54
C ARG A 47 3.74 14.10 -2.82
N HIS A 48 3.68 13.42 -3.96
CA HIS A 48 4.01 14.00 -5.27
C HIS A 48 3.04 15.12 -5.69
N LEU A 49 1.74 14.95 -5.41
CA LEU A 49 0.68 15.95 -5.66
C LEU A 49 0.67 17.12 -4.66
N GLN A 50 1.70 17.24 -3.80
CA GLN A 50 1.79 18.29 -2.78
C GLN A 50 0.69 18.22 -1.70
N PHE A 51 0.25 17.00 -1.37
CA PHE A 51 -0.67 16.72 -0.25
C PHE A 51 0.03 15.93 0.88
N PRO A 52 1.11 16.46 1.50
CA PRO A 52 1.93 15.71 2.44
C PRO A 52 1.15 15.28 3.70
N LEU A 53 0.24 16.12 4.20
CA LEU A 53 -0.60 15.77 5.37
C LEU A 53 -1.52 14.57 5.10
N PHE A 54 -2.03 14.45 3.87
CA PHE A 54 -2.85 13.29 3.48
C PHE A 54 -1.99 12.05 3.30
N ALA A 55 -0.80 12.19 2.73
CA ALA A 55 0.18 11.11 2.62
C ALA A 55 0.54 10.54 4.01
N ASP A 56 0.87 11.41 4.96
CA ASP A 56 1.26 11.03 6.32
C ASP A 56 0.11 10.34 7.07
N ARG A 57 -1.12 10.85 6.91
CA ARG A 57 -2.33 10.24 7.49
C ARG A 57 -2.57 8.84 6.93
N LEU A 58 -2.47 8.68 5.61
CA LEU A 58 -2.67 7.38 4.96
C LEU A 58 -1.60 6.37 5.43
N GLU A 59 -0.33 6.75 5.37
CA GLU A 59 0.79 5.90 5.78
C GLU A 59 0.68 5.48 7.25
N SER A 60 0.35 6.42 8.14
CA SER A 60 0.19 6.14 9.58
C SER A 60 -0.99 5.21 9.86
N SER A 61 -2.09 5.38 9.13
CA SER A 61 -3.28 4.54 9.29
C SER A 61 -3.00 3.10 8.85
N VAL A 62 -2.31 2.93 7.72
CA VAL A 62 -1.88 1.60 7.23
C VAL A 62 -0.95 0.91 8.23
N LYS A 63 0.08 1.62 8.72
CA LYS A 63 1.00 1.07 9.73
C LYS A 63 0.29 0.68 11.02
N ARG A 64 -0.68 1.47 11.47
CA ARG A 64 -1.48 1.17 12.66
C ARG A 64 -2.27 -0.13 12.50
N VAL A 65 -3.02 -0.28 11.41
CA VAL A 65 -3.83 -1.48 11.17
C VAL A 65 -2.94 -2.72 11.08
N ILE A 66 -1.77 -2.60 10.44
CA ILE A 66 -0.79 -3.70 10.39
C ILE A 66 -0.36 -4.08 11.82
N SER A 67 0.03 -3.09 12.64
CA SER A 67 0.44 -3.33 14.04
C SER A 67 -0.67 -4.00 14.85
N GLU A 68 -1.89 -3.48 14.81
CA GLU A 68 -3.04 -4.04 15.55
C GLU A 68 -3.31 -5.50 15.17
N VAL A 69 -3.20 -5.82 13.87
CA VAL A 69 -3.36 -7.21 13.40
C VAL A 69 -2.21 -8.11 13.89
N PHE A 70 -0.98 -7.63 13.89
CA PHE A 70 0.17 -8.38 14.43
C PHE A 70 0.03 -8.62 15.94
N ASP A 71 -0.39 -7.62 16.70
CA ASP A 71 -0.59 -7.72 18.15
C ASP A 71 -1.68 -8.74 18.49
N VAL A 72 -2.78 -8.77 17.72
CA VAL A 72 -3.84 -9.78 17.86
C VAL A 72 -3.31 -11.18 17.55
N VAL A 73 -2.47 -11.35 16.52
CA VAL A 73 -1.92 -12.68 16.18
C VAL A 73 -1.01 -13.20 17.30
N ILE A 74 -0.14 -12.35 17.86
CA ILE A 74 0.72 -12.75 18.99
C ILE A 74 -0.11 -13.10 20.22
N ALA A 75 -1.14 -12.32 20.54
CA ALA A 75 -2.01 -12.59 21.70
C ALA A 75 -2.85 -13.89 21.58
N ASN A 76 -2.93 -14.50 20.40
CA ASN A 76 -3.61 -15.78 20.16
C ASN A 76 -2.65 -16.97 20.00
N LEU A 77 -1.35 -16.76 20.24
CA LEU A 77 -0.31 -17.79 20.21
C LEU A 77 0.20 -18.21 21.61
N ASP A 78 -0.38 -17.64 22.67
CA ASP A 78 -0.13 -17.99 24.08
C ASP A 78 -1.20 -18.94 24.66
#